data_AF-A0A355W7Z6-F1
#
_entry.id   AF-A0A355W7Z6-F1
#
_cell.length_a   1.000
_cell.length_b   1.000
_cell.length_c   1.000
_cell.angle_alpha   90.00
_cell.angle_beta   90.00
_cell.angle_gamma   90.00
#
_symmetry.space_group_name_H-M   'P 1'
#
loop_
_entity.id
_entity.type
_entity.pdbx_description
1 polymer ?
#
loop_
_entity_poly.entity_id
_entity_poly.type
_entity_poly.pdbx_seq_one_letter_code
_entity_poly.pdbx_strand_id
1 'polypeptide(L)'
;MYKFLNNDFRRSFFFTVSAFLIFLCGCGGNRGSDQPLEKIKVSLKNAPDYSIILEDMKQEGNFIPGYFHKYRVIQGDQQNKTGWMKVSEKNYRLNESFLGMTLVAKKDGEAISGAAPPGYQYVGDQRYGRWQNDHRGGTFWEFYGKYALFSALLGGIHRPIYRSNYDFYKQSQRRNVPYFGRNNEYGTNGSFTKKNRPDFYSRYSKREQMKKTSFKDKVTKRVGRTRTGYRSRAGGFGK
;
A
#
# COMPACT_ATOMS: atom_id res chain seq x y z
N MET A 1 75.83 -3.51 1.81
CA MET A 1 76.27 -3.31 3.21
C MET A 1 75.12 -2.58 3.89
N TYR A 2 74.16 -3.18 4.59
CA TYR A 2 74.13 -4.34 5.48
C TYR A 2 73.02 -5.36 5.12
N LYS A 3 73.30 -6.64 5.39
CA LYS A 3 72.38 -7.80 5.44
C LYS A 3 71.95 -8.03 6.91
N PHE A 4 71.00 -8.97 7.09
CA PHE A 4 70.55 -9.66 8.32
C PHE A 4 69.29 -9.05 8.97
N LEU A 5 68.20 -9.77 9.31
CA LEU A 5 67.92 -11.21 9.45
C LEU A 5 66.42 -11.49 9.33
N ASN A 6 66.11 -12.72 8.90
CA ASN A 6 64.82 -13.40 8.92
C ASN A 6 64.15 -13.40 10.31
N ASN A 7 62.83 -13.54 10.32
CA ASN A 7 62.22 -14.66 11.06
C ASN A 7 60.82 -15.00 10.52
N ASP A 8 60.75 -16.17 9.88
CA ASP A 8 59.53 -16.94 9.66
C ASP A 8 58.87 -17.30 10.99
N PHE A 9 57.54 -17.12 11.08
CA PHE A 9 56.75 -17.88 12.05
C PHE A 9 55.45 -18.36 11.42
N ARG A 10 55.59 -19.47 10.70
CA ARG A 10 54.53 -20.44 10.39
C ARG A 10 53.89 -20.92 11.70
N ARG A 11 52.56 -20.92 11.78
CA ARG A 11 51.79 -21.92 12.57
C ARG A 11 50.32 -21.99 12.11
N SER A 12 50.00 -23.10 11.44
CA SER A 12 48.64 -23.62 11.25
C SER A 12 48.16 -24.35 12.50
N PHE A 13 46.92 -24.10 12.91
CA PHE A 13 46.07 -24.87 13.85
C PHE A 13 44.77 -24.05 13.96
N PHE A 14 43.53 -24.51 13.85
CA PHE A 14 42.91 -25.84 13.94
C PHE A 14 41.57 -25.78 13.19
N PHE A 15 41.16 -26.91 12.61
CA PHE A 15 39.79 -27.18 12.18
C PHE A 15 38.84 -27.13 13.38
N THR A 16 37.77 -26.33 13.32
CA THR A 16 36.59 -26.52 14.16
C THR A 16 35.32 -26.51 13.33
N VAL A 17 34.75 -27.69 13.26
CA VAL A 17 33.49 -28.17 12.67
C VAL A 17 32.35 -27.15 12.71
N SER A 18 31.84 -26.82 11.52
CA SER A 18 30.56 -26.13 11.33
C SER A 18 29.43 -27.11 11.64
N ALA A 19 28.76 -26.92 12.78
CA ALA A 19 27.56 -27.66 13.14
C ALA A 19 26.36 -27.06 12.40
N PHE A 20 25.87 -27.82 11.42
CA PHE A 20 24.64 -27.58 10.67
C PHE A 20 23.44 -27.77 11.61
N LEU A 21 22.94 -26.68 12.19
CA LEU A 21 21.70 -26.69 12.99
C LEU A 21 20.49 -26.69 12.05
N ILE A 22 19.97 -27.89 11.81
CA ILE A 22 18.66 -28.13 11.19
C ILE A 22 17.60 -27.60 12.14
N PHE A 23 17.10 -26.38 11.90
CA PHE A 23 15.95 -25.84 12.60
C PHE A 23 14.66 -26.46 12.05
N LEU A 24 14.21 -27.54 12.69
CA LEU A 24 12.83 -28.00 12.62
C LEU A 24 11.94 -27.02 13.42
N CYS A 25 11.37 -26.03 12.73
CA CYS A 25 10.13 -25.37 13.17
C CYS A 25 9.00 -26.03 12.38
N GLY A 26 8.06 -26.77 12.96
CA GLY A 26 7.26 -26.38 14.12
C GLY A 26 6.05 -25.59 13.61
N CYS A 27 4.92 -26.28 13.42
CA CYS A 27 3.62 -25.66 13.10
C CYS A 27 3.16 -24.78 14.27
N GLY A 28 3.65 -23.54 14.32
CA GLY A 28 3.22 -22.51 15.25
C GLY A 28 2.64 -21.33 14.46
N GLY A 29 1.40 -20.95 14.76
CA GLY A 29 0.66 -19.89 14.08
C GLY A 29 1.51 -18.65 13.80
N ASN A 30 1.59 -18.30 12.52
CA ASN A 30 2.50 -17.31 11.95
C ASN A 30 2.08 -15.86 12.33
N ARG A 31 2.24 -15.46 13.59
CA ARG A 31 2.04 -14.07 14.06
C ARG A 31 2.97 -13.08 13.36
N GLY A 32 4.04 -13.56 12.72
CA GLY A 32 4.98 -12.74 11.97
C GLY A 32 4.47 -12.29 10.60
N SER A 33 3.52 -12.99 9.97
CA SER A 33 2.96 -12.56 8.67
C SER A 33 1.83 -11.53 8.80
N ASP A 34 1.32 -11.29 10.01
CA ASP A 34 0.10 -10.50 10.19
C ASP A 34 0.33 -8.99 10.09
N GLN A 35 1.57 -8.53 10.25
CA GLN A 35 1.91 -7.10 10.31
C GLN A 35 3.13 -6.75 9.45
N PRO A 36 3.04 -6.88 8.11
CA PRO A 36 4.12 -6.48 7.20
C PRO A 36 4.49 -5.00 7.35
N LEU A 37 3.53 -4.14 7.68
CA LEU A 37 3.78 -2.73 7.94
C LEU A 37 4.75 -2.52 9.11
N GLU A 38 4.60 -3.27 10.21
CA GLU A 38 5.51 -3.17 11.36
C GLU A 38 6.91 -3.67 11.03
N LYS A 39 7.03 -4.74 10.24
CA LYS A 39 8.34 -5.22 9.75
C LYS A 39 9.08 -4.14 8.97
N ILE A 40 8.37 -3.45 8.08
CA ILE A 40 8.94 -2.33 7.31
C ILE A 40 9.34 -1.19 8.25
N LYS A 41 8.48 -0.78 9.18
CA LYS A 41 8.81 0.26 10.18
C LYS A 41 10.08 -0.09 10.97
N VAL A 42 10.20 -1.33 11.45
CA VAL A 42 11.37 -1.79 12.22
C VAL A 42 12.64 -1.72 11.40
N SER A 43 12.61 -2.10 10.11
CA SER A 43 13.77 -1.96 9.22
C SER A 43 14.19 -0.50 8.98
N LEU A 44 13.27 0.45 9.11
CA LEU A 44 13.48 1.88 8.87
C LEU A 44 13.70 2.68 10.15
N LYS A 45 13.78 2.04 11.32
CA LYS A 45 13.82 2.73 12.63
C LYS A 45 14.92 3.79 12.73
N ASN A 46 16.07 3.53 12.12
CA ASN A 46 17.25 4.40 12.13
C ASN A 46 17.20 5.50 11.06
N ALA A 47 16.25 5.45 10.12
CA ALA A 47 16.08 6.50 9.14
C ALA A 47 15.41 7.73 9.82
N PRO A 48 15.95 8.95 9.60
CA PRO A 48 15.33 10.17 10.12
C PRO A 48 14.03 10.49 9.37
N ASP A 49 14.01 10.22 8.05
CA ASP A 49 12.92 10.52 7.13
C ASP A 49 12.51 9.28 6.34
N TYR A 50 11.24 8.90 6.41
CA TYR A 50 10.68 7.88 5.53
C TYR A 50 9.17 8.02 5.36
N SER A 51 8.65 7.43 4.27
CA SER A 51 7.22 7.30 4.01
C SER A 51 6.91 5.88 3.54
N ILE A 52 5.87 5.26 4.10
CA ILE A 52 5.37 3.95 3.68
C ILE A 52 3.98 4.16 3.06
N ILE A 53 3.91 3.96 1.75
CA ILE A 53 2.71 4.19 0.94
C ILE A 53 2.05 2.84 0.64
N LEU A 54 0.71 2.77 0.76
CA LEU A 54 -0.06 1.64 0.25
C LEU A 54 -0.10 1.71 -1.28
N GLU A 55 0.85 1.01 -1.91
CA GLU A 55 1.05 1.00 -3.35
C GLU A 55 -0.06 0.22 -4.07
N ASP A 56 -0.43 -0.94 -3.52
CA ASP A 56 -1.50 -1.78 -4.06
C ASP A 56 -2.07 -2.71 -2.98
N MET A 57 -3.25 -3.26 -3.22
CA MET A 57 -3.86 -4.28 -2.37
C MET A 57 -4.71 -5.25 -3.21
N LYS A 58 -4.84 -6.49 -2.75
CA LYS A 58 -5.68 -7.49 -3.40
C LYS A 58 -6.23 -8.51 -2.41
N GLN A 59 -7.34 -9.11 -2.82
CA GLN A 59 -7.93 -10.28 -2.18
C GLN A 59 -7.91 -11.43 -3.19
N GLU A 60 -7.42 -12.60 -2.79
CA GLU A 60 -7.32 -13.79 -3.64
C GLU A 60 -7.94 -15.00 -2.91
N GLY A 61 -8.49 -15.96 -3.64
CA GLY A 61 -9.10 -17.17 -3.09
C GLY A 61 -10.63 -17.14 -3.14
N ASN A 62 -11.21 -18.31 -3.44
CA ASN A 62 -12.65 -18.45 -3.70
C ASN A 62 -13.46 -18.87 -2.46
N PHE A 63 -12.87 -19.66 -1.57
CA PHE A 63 -13.55 -20.20 -0.38
C PHE A 63 -13.02 -19.61 0.93
N ILE A 64 -11.70 -19.43 1.04
CA ILE A 64 -11.04 -18.74 2.14
C ILE A 64 -10.19 -17.65 1.51
N PRO A 65 -10.61 -16.37 1.59
CA PRO A 65 -9.85 -15.30 0.97
C PRO A 65 -8.54 -15.02 1.73
N GLY A 66 -7.45 -14.98 0.99
CA GLY A 66 -6.19 -14.35 1.40
C GLY A 66 -6.20 -12.87 1.07
N TYR A 67 -5.67 -12.05 1.97
CA TYR A 67 -5.55 -10.61 1.81
C TYR A 67 -4.08 -10.23 1.68
N PHE A 68 -3.78 -9.32 0.76
CA PHE A 68 -2.41 -8.94 0.45
C PHE A 68 -2.29 -7.43 0.24
N HIS A 69 -1.20 -6.88 0.75
CA HIS A 69 -0.78 -5.51 0.49
C HIS A 69 0.54 -5.48 -0.27
N LYS A 70 0.74 -4.41 -1.02
CA LYS A 70 1.99 -4.02 -1.63
C LYS A 70 2.31 -2.61 -1.17
N TYR A 71 3.55 -2.40 -0.74
CA TYR A 71 3.98 -1.12 -0.21
C TYR A 71 5.04 -0.50 -1.11
N ARG A 72 5.08 0.82 -1.11
CA ARG A 72 6.21 1.59 -1.60
C ARG A 72 6.82 2.32 -0.41
N VAL A 73 8.11 2.11 -0.22
CA VAL A 73 8.92 2.78 0.80
C VAL A 73 9.73 3.87 0.12
N ILE A 74 9.68 5.08 0.67
CA ILE A 74 10.52 6.21 0.25
C ILE A 74 11.37 6.62 1.44
N GLN A 75 12.68 6.76 1.24
CA GLN A 75 13.65 7.20 2.23
C GLN A 75 14.66 8.11 1.53
N GLY A 76 14.57 9.41 1.80
CA GLY A 76 15.32 10.42 1.03
C GLY A 76 15.02 10.25 -0.47
N ASP A 77 16.08 10.08 -1.26
CA ASP A 77 15.98 9.88 -2.72
C ASP A 77 15.77 8.42 -3.13
N GLN A 78 15.85 7.48 -2.18
CA GLN A 78 15.64 6.06 -2.45
C GLN A 78 14.16 5.70 -2.40
N GLN A 79 13.72 4.92 -3.38
CA GLN A 79 12.40 4.30 -3.37
C GLN A 79 12.48 2.81 -3.67
N ASN A 80 11.74 2.02 -2.91
CA ASN A 80 11.65 0.58 -3.09
C ASN A 80 10.20 0.11 -3.01
N LYS A 81 9.79 -0.77 -3.91
CA LYS A 81 8.49 -1.44 -3.84
C LYS A 81 8.67 -2.82 -3.23
N THR A 82 7.77 -3.19 -2.32
CA THR A 82 7.74 -4.55 -1.79
C THR A 82 7.12 -5.52 -2.79
N GLY A 83 7.36 -6.81 -2.58
CA GLY A 83 6.49 -7.85 -3.13
C GLY A 83 5.08 -7.81 -2.53
N TRP A 84 4.22 -8.74 -2.95
CA TRP A 84 2.93 -8.96 -2.29
C TRP A 84 3.17 -9.57 -0.91
N MET A 85 2.67 -8.91 0.13
CA MET A 85 2.78 -9.36 1.50
C MET A 85 1.40 -9.73 2.03
N LYS A 86 1.26 -10.94 2.55
CA LYS A 86 0.00 -11.38 3.16
C LYS A 86 -0.28 -10.52 4.41
N VAL A 87 -1.56 -10.21 4.63
CA VAL A 87 -2.06 -9.49 5.81
C VAL A 87 -3.28 -10.21 6.37
N SER A 88 -3.60 -9.94 7.64
CA SER A 88 -4.89 -10.34 8.20
C SER A 88 -6.04 -9.58 7.53
N GLU A 89 -7.24 -10.17 7.53
CA GLU A 89 -8.44 -9.48 7.04
C GLU A 89 -8.65 -8.14 7.77
N LYS A 90 -8.49 -8.14 9.10
CA LYS A 90 -8.62 -6.93 9.92
C LYS A 90 -7.71 -5.81 9.40
N ASN A 91 -6.43 -6.10 9.15
CA ASN A 91 -5.49 -5.11 8.63
C ASN A 91 -5.81 -4.68 7.20
N TYR A 92 -6.33 -5.58 6.37
CA TYR A 92 -6.81 -5.22 5.04
C TYR A 92 -7.98 -4.23 5.12
N ARG A 93 -9.02 -4.54 5.90
CA ARG A 93 -10.21 -3.68 6.07
C ARG A 93 -9.86 -2.31 6.64
N LEU A 94 -8.98 -2.26 7.64
CA LEU A 94 -8.51 -1.00 8.21
C LEU A 94 -7.81 -0.09 7.19
N ASN A 95 -7.20 -0.65 6.16
CA ASN A 95 -6.47 0.09 5.13
C ASN A 95 -7.18 0.16 3.78
N GLU A 96 -8.38 -0.41 3.67
CA GLU A 96 -9.13 -0.54 2.41
C GLU A 96 -9.50 0.81 1.80
N SER A 97 -9.55 1.89 2.58
CA SER A 97 -9.79 3.25 2.10
C SER A 97 -8.51 3.99 1.66
N PHE A 98 -7.32 3.48 1.99
CA PHE A 98 -6.06 4.21 1.91
C PHE A 98 -5.18 3.83 0.72
N LEU A 99 -5.71 3.19 -0.33
CA LEU A 99 -4.95 2.91 -1.54
C LEU A 99 -4.40 4.23 -2.11
N GLY A 100 -3.07 4.39 -2.21
CA GLY A 100 -2.48 5.67 -2.64
C GLY A 100 -1.91 6.51 -1.56
N MET A 101 -2.27 6.23 -0.33
CA MET A 101 -1.95 7.09 0.79
C MET A 101 -0.66 6.60 1.45
N THR A 102 0.06 7.56 2.02
CA THR A 102 1.07 7.30 3.02
C THR A 102 0.37 6.84 4.29
N LEU A 103 0.61 5.60 4.70
CA LEU A 103 0.05 5.05 5.94
C LEU A 103 0.90 5.44 7.15
N VAL A 104 2.21 5.56 6.94
CA VAL A 104 3.20 5.84 7.97
C VAL A 104 4.20 6.80 7.39
N ALA A 105 4.49 7.85 8.14
CA ALA A 105 5.48 8.84 7.78
C ALA A 105 6.32 9.17 9.01
N LYS A 106 7.61 9.38 8.79
CA LYS A 106 8.53 9.95 9.76
C LYS A 106 9.29 11.07 9.08
N LYS A 107 9.43 12.21 9.76
CA LYS A 107 10.15 13.37 9.27
C LYS A 107 10.92 14.01 10.43
N ASP A 108 12.19 14.33 10.22
CA ASP A 108 13.10 14.91 11.21
C ASP A 108 13.11 14.13 12.54
N GLY A 109 12.99 12.80 12.47
CA GLY A 109 12.92 11.97 13.69
C GLY A 109 11.51 11.77 14.24
N GLU A 110 10.54 12.59 13.84
CA GLU A 110 9.19 12.60 14.40
C GLU A 110 8.21 11.79 13.54
N ALA A 111 7.36 10.99 14.20
CA ALA A 111 6.29 10.28 13.52
C ALA A 111 5.16 11.26 13.15
N ILE A 112 4.69 11.16 11.92
CA ILE A 112 3.56 11.95 11.42
C ILE A 112 2.30 11.09 11.50
N SER A 113 1.27 11.63 12.16
CA SER A 113 0.02 10.92 12.42
C SER A 113 -0.94 11.00 11.23
N GLY A 114 -1.79 9.99 11.06
CA GLY A 114 -2.87 10.00 10.07
C GLY A 114 -2.41 9.77 8.62
N ALA A 115 -3.17 8.97 7.89
CA ALA A 115 -2.86 8.69 6.49
C ALA A 115 -3.09 9.95 5.62
N ALA A 116 -2.17 10.25 4.72
CA ALA A 116 -2.21 11.44 3.88
C ALA A 116 -1.62 11.16 2.49
N PRO A 117 -1.87 12.01 1.48
CA PRO A 117 -1.30 11.80 0.17
C PRO A 117 0.24 11.87 0.23
N PRO A 118 0.95 11.10 -0.60
CA PRO A 118 2.42 11.08 -0.60
C PRO A 118 3.04 12.47 -0.70
N GLY A 119 4.04 12.75 0.13
CA GLY A 119 4.79 14.02 0.08
C GLY A 119 4.18 15.18 0.86
N TYR A 120 2.93 15.11 1.34
CA TYR A 120 2.32 16.20 2.12
C TYR A 120 3.09 16.57 3.40
N GLN A 121 3.81 15.61 3.99
CA GLN A 121 4.71 15.85 5.14
C GLN A 121 5.83 16.87 4.88
N TYR A 122 6.24 17.03 3.63
CA TYR A 122 7.33 17.93 3.22
C TYR A 122 6.81 19.30 2.75
N VAL A 123 5.50 19.46 2.58
CA VAL A 123 4.89 20.72 2.14
C VAL A 123 5.03 21.77 3.23
N GLY A 124 5.39 22.99 2.84
CA GLY A 124 5.60 24.12 3.76
C GLY A 124 6.99 24.17 4.40
N ASP A 125 7.86 23.20 4.12
CA ASP A 125 9.24 23.18 4.60
C ASP A 125 10.20 23.64 3.50
N GLN A 126 10.89 24.76 3.73
CA GLN A 126 11.72 25.43 2.74
C GLN A 126 12.92 24.60 2.26
N ARG A 127 13.30 23.53 2.99
CA ARG A 127 14.34 22.59 2.56
C ARG A 127 13.90 21.74 1.37
N TYR A 128 12.58 21.57 1.20
CA TYR A 128 11.98 20.67 0.21
C TYR A 128 11.33 21.39 -0.97
N GLY A 129 11.08 22.69 -0.84
CA GLY A 129 10.40 23.46 -1.87
C GLY A 129 10.10 24.88 -1.41
N ARG A 130 9.21 25.54 -2.16
CA ARG A 130 8.80 26.92 -1.89
C ARG A 130 7.36 27.14 -2.32
N TRP A 131 6.71 28.13 -1.70
CA TRP A 131 5.43 28.63 -2.17
C TRP A 131 5.64 29.52 -3.40
N GLN A 132 4.83 29.29 -4.43
CA GLN A 132 4.80 30.06 -5.67
C GLN A 132 3.40 30.60 -5.91
N ASN A 133 3.30 31.76 -6.56
CA ASN A 133 2.01 32.31 -6.97
C ASN A 133 1.68 31.84 -8.38
N ASP A 134 0.43 31.47 -8.61
CA ASP A 134 -0.09 31.25 -9.95
C ASP A 134 -0.59 32.56 -10.57
N HIS A 135 -0.82 32.54 -11.89
CA HIS A 135 -1.32 33.70 -12.64
C HIS A 135 -2.74 34.13 -12.24
N ARG A 136 -3.43 33.37 -11.38
CA ARG A 136 -4.82 33.60 -10.95
C ARG A 136 -4.89 34.06 -9.48
N GLY A 137 -3.75 34.39 -8.87
CA GLY A 137 -3.66 34.88 -7.49
C GLY A 137 -3.70 33.77 -6.42
N GLY A 138 -3.66 32.49 -6.80
CA GLY A 138 -3.50 31.37 -5.89
C GLY A 138 -2.04 31.14 -5.53
N THR A 139 -1.79 30.55 -4.35
CA THR A 139 -0.44 30.13 -3.94
C THR A 139 -0.37 28.61 -3.89
N PHE A 140 0.64 28.02 -4.53
CA PHE A 140 0.87 26.58 -4.57
C PHE A 140 2.30 26.21 -4.17
N TRP A 141 2.45 24.98 -3.69
CA TRP A 141 3.75 24.44 -3.30
C TRP A 141 4.48 23.87 -4.51
N GLU A 142 5.70 24.34 -4.73
CA GLU A 142 6.64 23.84 -5.72
C GLU A 142 7.76 23.08 -5.00
N PHE A 143 7.85 21.77 -5.22
CA PHE A 143 9.00 20.97 -4.78
C PHE A 143 10.25 21.30 -5.59
N TYR A 144 11.41 21.35 -4.94
CA TYR A 144 12.68 21.42 -5.68
C TYR A 144 12.89 20.18 -6.55
N GLY A 145 13.58 20.32 -7.69
CA GLY A 145 13.69 19.27 -8.70
C GLY A 145 14.16 17.90 -8.18
N LYS A 146 15.06 17.86 -7.19
CA LYS A 146 15.50 16.61 -6.52
C LYS A 146 14.34 15.82 -5.88
N TYR A 147 13.23 16.49 -5.57
CA TYR A 147 12.02 15.92 -4.98
C TYR A 147 10.87 15.72 -6.00
N ALA A 148 11.17 15.72 -7.30
CA ALA A 148 10.19 15.55 -8.37
C ALA A 148 9.37 14.25 -8.24
N LEU A 149 9.90 13.22 -7.56
CA LEU A 149 9.16 11.99 -7.25
C LEU A 149 7.86 12.28 -6.47
N PHE A 150 7.89 13.17 -5.47
CA PHE A 150 6.69 13.49 -4.69
C PHE A 150 5.64 14.15 -5.58
N SER A 151 6.06 15.07 -6.45
CA SER A 151 5.19 15.64 -7.47
C SER A 151 4.59 14.56 -8.37
N ALA A 152 5.41 13.63 -8.87
CA ALA A 152 4.94 12.52 -9.73
C ALA A 152 3.89 11.64 -9.03
N LEU A 153 4.10 11.32 -7.75
CA LEU A 153 3.15 10.52 -6.95
C LEU A 153 1.81 11.23 -6.70
N LEU A 154 1.79 12.56 -6.77
CA LEU A 154 0.59 13.39 -6.63
C LEU A 154 -0.05 13.80 -7.96
N GLY A 155 0.48 13.31 -9.09
CA GLY A 155 -0.07 13.57 -10.42
C GLY A 155 0.78 14.44 -11.31
N GLY A 156 2.03 14.67 -10.92
CA GLY A 156 2.99 15.51 -11.61
C GLY A 156 2.66 17.00 -11.52
N ILE A 157 3.22 17.75 -12.46
CA ILE A 157 3.06 19.22 -12.58
C ILE A 157 1.58 19.63 -12.73
N HIS A 158 0.72 18.72 -13.20
CA HIS A 158 -0.69 19.00 -13.46
C HIS A 158 -1.58 19.07 -12.20
N ARG A 159 -1.05 18.81 -11.00
CA ARG A 159 -1.81 18.87 -9.75
C ARG A 159 -1.01 19.55 -8.64
N PRO A 160 -0.86 20.88 -8.70
CA PRO A 160 -0.17 21.63 -7.67
C PRO A 160 -0.91 21.53 -6.32
N ILE A 161 -0.13 21.50 -5.22
CA ILE A 161 -0.69 21.52 -3.86
C ILE A 161 -0.91 22.98 -3.48
N TYR A 162 -2.14 23.45 -3.61
CA TYR A 162 -2.52 24.78 -3.17
C TYR A 162 -2.42 24.98 -1.66
N ARG A 163 -2.15 26.21 -1.23
CA ARG A 163 -2.03 26.60 0.18
C ARG A 163 -3.26 26.18 0.99
N SER A 164 -4.45 26.39 0.44
CA SER A 164 -5.70 25.96 1.07
C SER A 164 -5.73 24.46 1.34
N ASN A 165 -5.31 23.62 0.39
CA ASN A 165 -5.24 22.17 0.58
C ASN A 165 -4.26 21.80 1.71
N TYR A 166 -3.11 22.48 1.78
CA TYR A 166 -2.15 22.28 2.85
C TYR A 166 -2.72 22.68 4.23
N ASP A 167 -3.47 23.77 4.31
CA ASP A 167 -4.10 24.20 5.57
C ASP A 167 -5.13 23.16 6.08
N PHE A 168 -5.93 22.59 5.17
CA PHE A 168 -6.83 21.46 5.50
C PHE A 168 -6.06 20.21 5.96
N TYR A 169 -4.95 19.89 5.31
CA TYR A 169 -4.06 18.82 5.75
C TYR A 169 -3.56 19.07 7.18
N LYS A 170 -3.06 20.27 7.49
CA LYS A 170 -2.60 20.63 8.84
C LYS A 170 -3.72 20.54 9.88
N GLN A 171 -4.95 20.89 9.52
CA GLN A 171 -6.11 20.70 10.39
C GLN A 171 -6.39 19.22 10.66
N SER A 172 -6.34 18.37 9.64
CA SER A 172 -6.50 16.92 9.75
C SER A 172 -5.42 16.28 10.63
N GLN A 173 -4.17 16.74 10.52
CA GLN A 173 -3.06 16.33 11.39
C GLN A 173 -3.33 16.66 12.86
N ARG A 174 -3.75 17.90 13.16
CA ARG A 174 -4.09 18.31 14.54
C ARG A 174 -5.24 17.48 15.14
N ARG A 175 -6.17 17.02 14.29
CA ARG A 175 -7.30 16.17 14.70
C ARG A 175 -6.95 14.67 14.71
N ASN A 176 -5.74 14.29 14.31
CA ASN A 176 -5.32 12.90 14.17
C ASN A 176 -6.24 12.05 13.27
N VAL A 177 -6.78 12.65 12.22
CA VAL A 177 -7.60 11.96 11.21
C VAL A 177 -6.88 11.87 9.88
N PRO A 178 -7.18 10.88 9.02
CA PRO A 178 -6.67 10.83 7.65
C PRO A 178 -7.11 12.02 6.80
N TYR A 179 -6.23 12.47 5.90
CA TYR A 179 -6.51 13.53 4.93
C TYR A 179 -6.63 12.94 3.52
N PHE A 180 -7.83 12.94 2.94
CA PHE A 180 -8.08 12.40 1.59
C PHE A 180 -7.99 13.45 0.48
N GLY A 181 -7.48 14.65 0.78
CA GLY A 181 -7.63 15.80 -0.10
C GLY A 181 -8.91 16.59 0.21
N ARG A 182 -8.97 17.84 -0.23
CA ARG A 182 -10.09 18.75 0.08
C ARG A 182 -11.42 18.23 -0.50
N ASN A 183 -11.35 17.57 -1.65
CA ASN A 183 -12.50 17.02 -2.37
C ASN A 183 -12.47 15.48 -2.39
N ASN A 184 -11.81 14.85 -1.41
CA ASN A 184 -11.61 13.40 -1.35
C ASN A 184 -10.97 12.82 -2.63
N GLU A 185 -10.08 13.57 -3.27
CA GLU A 185 -9.45 13.15 -4.51
C GLU A 185 -8.47 11.98 -4.35
N TYR A 186 -7.98 11.72 -3.13
CA TYR A 186 -7.04 10.63 -2.82
C TYR A 186 -7.72 9.47 -2.07
N GLY A 187 -6.98 8.38 -1.84
CA GLY A 187 -7.50 7.14 -1.26
C GLY A 187 -8.29 6.30 -2.25
N THR A 188 -8.76 5.13 -1.85
CA THR A 188 -9.34 4.09 -2.73
C THR A 188 -10.56 4.56 -3.53
N ASN A 189 -11.31 5.54 -3.02
CA ASN A 189 -12.47 6.08 -3.72
C ASN A 189 -12.17 7.38 -4.48
N GLY A 190 -10.98 7.94 -4.30
CA GLY A 190 -10.60 9.22 -4.87
C GLY A 190 -10.41 9.19 -6.38
N SER A 191 -10.80 10.29 -7.03
CA SER A 191 -10.70 10.46 -8.48
C SER A 191 -9.25 10.32 -8.99
N PHE A 192 -8.29 10.80 -8.20
CA PHE A 192 -6.87 10.69 -8.52
C PHE A 192 -6.37 9.25 -8.46
N THR A 193 -6.73 8.52 -7.39
CA THR A 193 -6.35 7.12 -7.22
C THR A 193 -6.91 6.25 -8.35
N LYS A 194 -8.17 6.48 -8.72
CA LYS A 194 -8.85 5.82 -9.84
C LYS A 194 -8.10 5.97 -11.16
N LYS A 195 -7.64 7.18 -11.46
CA LYS A 195 -6.88 7.47 -12.68
C LYS A 195 -5.50 6.80 -12.69
N ASN A 196 -4.77 6.81 -11.58
CA ASN A 196 -3.38 6.36 -11.54
C ASN A 196 -3.20 4.87 -11.21
N ARG A 197 -4.27 4.16 -10.87
CA ARG A 197 -4.21 2.72 -10.53
C ARG A 197 -5.16 1.86 -11.34
N PRO A 198 -5.14 1.92 -12.68
CA PRO A 198 -6.05 1.15 -13.53
C PRO A 198 -6.00 -0.35 -13.24
N ASP A 199 -4.82 -0.90 -12.94
CA ASP A 199 -4.65 -2.34 -12.65
C ASP A 199 -5.43 -2.78 -11.41
N PHE A 200 -5.41 -1.99 -10.33
CA PHE A 200 -6.20 -2.29 -9.13
C PHE A 200 -7.68 -2.33 -9.45
N TYR A 201 -8.21 -1.32 -10.15
CA TYR A 201 -9.64 -1.25 -10.46
C TYR A 201 -10.07 -2.27 -11.51
N SER A 202 -9.17 -2.66 -12.42
CA SER A 202 -9.37 -3.77 -13.35
C SER A 202 -9.53 -5.09 -12.60
N ARG A 203 -8.68 -5.37 -11.61
CA ARG A 203 -8.82 -6.56 -10.75
C ARG A 203 -10.08 -6.49 -9.88
N TYR A 204 -10.36 -5.32 -9.30
CA TYR A 204 -11.54 -5.10 -8.48
C TYR A 204 -12.83 -5.34 -9.27
N SER A 205 -12.96 -4.74 -10.46
CA SER A 205 -14.15 -4.87 -11.31
C SER A 205 -14.36 -6.31 -11.80
N LYS A 206 -13.29 -6.99 -12.25
CA LYS A 206 -13.33 -8.42 -12.64
C LYS A 206 -13.84 -9.29 -11.50
N ARG A 207 -13.37 -9.05 -10.28
CA ARG A 207 -13.82 -9.79 -9.08
C ARG A 207 -15.31 -9.57 -8.82
N GLU A 208 -15.78 -8.32 -8.90
CA GLU A 208 -17.19 -8.02 -8.71
C GLU A 208 -18.07 -8.64 -9.81
N GLN A 209 -17.59 -8.68 -11.05
CA GLN A 209 -18.26 -9.40 -12.15
C GLN A 209 -18.34 -10.90 -11.87
N MET A 210 -17.24 -11.55 -11.47
CA MET A 210 -17.21 -12.98 -11.13
C MET A 210 -18.17 -13.33 -9.98
N LYS A 211 -18.27 -12.47 -8.95
CA LYS A 211 -19.24 -12.64 -7.86
C LYS A 211 -20.68 -12.60 -8.37
N LYS A 212 -21.00 -11.65 -9.27
CA LYS A 212 -22.32 -11.54 -9.89
C LYS A 212 -22.66 -12.76 -10.75
N THR A 213 -21.73 -13.24 -11.56
CA THR A 213 -21.91 -14.46 -12.37
C THR A 213 -22.14 -15.67 -11.48
N SER A 214 -21.28 -15.87 -10.47
CA SER A 214 -21.42 -16.98 -9.51
C SER A 214 -22.76 -16.96 -8.76
N PHE A 215 -23.27 -15.77 -8.44
CA PHE A 215 -24.60 -15.61 -7.83
C PHE A 215 -25.72 -15.97 -8.82
N LYS A 216 -25.68 -15.45 -10.04
CA LYS A 216 -26.64 -15.81 -11.10
C LYS A 216 -26.69 -17.31 -11.31
N ASP A 217 -25.54 -17.97 -11.41
CA ASP A 217 -25.44 -19.43 -11.59
C ASP A 217 -26.05 -20.20 -10.40
N LYS A 218 -25.91 -19.68 -9.17
CA LYS A 218 -26.54 -20.28 -7.99
C LYS A 218 -28.07 -20.12 -8.02
N VAL A 219 -28.58 -18.97 -8.45
CA VAL A 219 -30.02 -18.70 -8.55
C VAL A 219 -30.66 -19.54 -9.65
N THR A 220 -30.08 -19.59 -10.84
CA THR A 220 -30.61 -20.39 -11.97
C THR A 220 -30.65 -21.89 -11.63
N LYS A 221 -29.62 -22.42 -10.95
CA LYS A 221 -29.58 -23.83 -10.50
C LYS A 221 -30.59 -24.17 -9.40
N ARG A 222 -31.10 -23.20 -8.63
CA ARG A 222 -32.15 -23.40 -7.63
C ARG A 222 -33.54 -23.24 -8.22
N VAL A 223 -33.77 -22.22 -9.03
CA VAL A 223 -35.08 -21.93 -9.65
C VAL A 223 -35.41 -22.94 -10.76
N GLY A 224 -34.41 -23.40 -11.52
CA GLY A 224 -34.59 -24.43 -12.56
C GLY A 224 -35.01 -25.82 -12.04
N ARG A 225 -34.90 -26.06 -10.72
CA ARG A 225 -35.40 -27.28 -10.06
C ARG A 225 -36.84 -27.15 -9.57
N THR A 226 -37.40 -25.94 -9.50
CA THR A 226 -38.78 -25.69 -9.08
C THR A 226 -39.69 -25.55 -10.30
N ARG A 227 -39.75 -26.58 -11.15
CA ARG A 227 -40.96 -26.83 -11.94
C ARG A 227 -41.84 -27.74 -11.10
N THR A 228 -42.63 -27.15 -10.21
CA THR A 228 -43.83 -27.83 -9.70
C THR A 228 -44.72 -28.09 -10.91
N GLY A 229 -44.75 -29.36 -11.33
CA GLY A 229 -45.65 -29.82 -12.38
C GLY A 229 -47.08 -29.70 -11.91
N TYR A 230 -47.71 -28.54 -12.15
CA TYR A 230 -49.16 -28.49 -12.27
C TYR A 230 -49.52 -29.20 -13.58
N ARG A 231 -49.71 -30.51 -13.45
CA ARG A 231 -50.38 -31.36 -14.44
C ARG A 231 -51.85 -30.92 -14.47
N SER A 232 -52.15 -29.90 -15.27
CA SER A 232 -53.52 -29.54 -15.59
C SER A 232 -54.18 -30.71 -16.33
N ARG A 233 -54.98 -31.49 -15.61
CA ARG A 233 -56.05 -32.30 -16.21
C ARG A 233 -57.10 -31.32 -16.77
N ALA A 234 -56.98 -30.97 -18.04
CA ALA A 234 -58.09 -30.54 -18.88
C ALA A 234 -58.19 -31.65 -19.94
N GLY A 235 -59.19 -32.52 -19.89
CA GLY A 235 -60.59 -32.16 -20.08
C GLY A 235 -60.85 -32.30 -21.57
N GLY A 236 -61.28 -33.50 -22.00
CA GLY A 236 -61.50 -33.82 -23.40
C GLY A 236 -62.62 -32.98 -24.02
N PHE A 237 -62.45 -32.66 -25.29
CA PHE A 237 -63.50 -32.21 -26.18
C PHE A 237 -63.04 -32.42 -27.63
N GLY A 238 -63.82 -33.14 -28.44
CA GLY A 238 -63.59 -33.17 -29.89
C GLY A 238 -64.10 -34.39 -30.64
N LYS A 239 -65.40 -34.37 -30.95
CA LYS A 239 -66.18 -34.98 -32.05
C LYS A 239 -65.87 -36.40 -32.52
#